data_AF-A0A5D3CVW3-F1
#
_entry.id   AF-A0A5D3CVW3-F1
#
_cell.length_a   1.000
_cell.length_b   1.000
_cell.length_c   1.000
_cell.angle_alpha   90.00
_cell.angle_beta   90.00
_cell.angle_gamma   90.00
#
_symmetry.space_group_name_H-M   'P 1'
#
loop_
_entity.id
_entity.type
_entity.pdbx_description
1 polymer ?
#
loop_
_entity_poly.entity_id
_entity_poly.type
_entity_poly.pdbx_seq_one_letter_code
_entity_poly.pdbx_strand_id
1 'polypeptide(L)'
;MGEALIDLKCHCLLVLRTLLVSLDEIEVPSKLSKNSIEKFCFQKASLIFSTASNSFKLNSVKKNSLNLVVVDEAAQLKECESLVPLQLQHITHALLVGDEFQLPATIKSKSKKNTVEVIVVTQIIQMLYKAWCKNKNDISIGVISPYNAQVSSIQEKLGRKYEKNNNEGFRVKVKSIDGFQGGEEDVIIISTVRSNNGHNIGFLSNKQRTNVALTRARFCLWIVGDAKTLGKSNSEWRDIINDAKTRQCFFNVEENKELANEMRMIKTWQICDIKQEILKLDNIYNNNHYGRV
;
A
#
# COMPACT_ATOMS: atom_id res chain seq x y z
N MET A 1 46.26 -14.13 -35.73
CA MET A 1 46.36 -14.01 -34.26
C MET A 1 46.90 -12.63 -33.81
N GLY A 2 47.85 -12.02 -34.55
CA GLY A 2 48.38 -10.68 -34.22
C GLY A 2 47.42 -9.50 -34.40
N GLU A 3 46.59 -9.48 -35.45
CA GLU A 3 45.64 -8.38 -35.70
C GLU A 3 44.56 -8.24 -34.63
N ALA A 4 43.96 -9.35 -34.19
CA ALA A 4 42.95 -9.34 -33.12
C ALA A 4 43.51 -8.81 -31.78
N LEU A 5 44.80 -9.04 -31.51
CA LEU A 5 45.47 -8.54 -30.31
C LEU A 5 45.75 -7.03 -30.39
N ILE A 6 46.04 -6.52 -31.60
CA ILE A 6 46.25 -5.10 -31.87
C ILE A 6 44.93 -4.34 -31.75
N ASP A 7 43.84 -4.87 -32.31
CA ASP A 7 42.50 -4.27 -32.19
C ASP A 7 42.03 -4.21 -30.74
N LEU A 8 42.25 -5.27 -29.96
CA LEU A 8 41.90 -5.27 -28.54
C LEU A 8 42.69 -4.21 -27.75
N LYS A 9 43.99 -4.04 -28.06
CA LYS A 9 44.82 -2.97 -27.47
C LYS A 9 44.31 -1.58 -27.83
N CYS A 10 43.98 -1.34 -29.11
CA CYS A 10 43.43 -0.06 -29.57
C CYS A 10 42.10 0.25 -28.88
N HIS A 11 41.24 -0.76 -28.71
CA HIS A 11 39.95 -0.60 -28.03
C HIS A 11 40.12 -0.27 -26.54
N CYS A 12 41.01 -0.96 -25.83
CA CYS A 12 41.33 -0.65 -24.44
C CYS A 12 41.91 0.76 -24.29
N LEU A 13 42.78 1.20 -25.20
CA LEU A 13 43.35 2.54 -25.20
C LEU A 13 42.29 3.63 -25.43
N LEU A 14 41.32 3.37 -26.31
CA LEU A 14 40.18 4.25 -26.53
C LEU A 14 39.34 4.39 -25.27
N VAL A 15 38.94 3.27 -24.65
CA VAL A 15 38.14 3.27 -23.41
C VAL A 15 38.89 3.98 -22.28
N LEU A 16 40.19 3.74 -22.12
CA LEU A 16 41.01 4.40 -21.11
C LEU A 16 41.13 5.90 -21.37
N ARG A 17 41.32 6.35 -22.61
CA ARG A 17 41.37 7.78 -22.95
C ARG A 17 40.02 8.46 -22.71
N THR A 18 38.92 7.81 -23.12
CA THR A 18 37.57 8.32 -22.86
C THR A 18 37.31 8.43 -21.36
N LEU A 19 37.66 7.41 -20.57
CA LEU A 19 37.55 7.46 -19.11
C LEU A 19 38.42 8.56 -18.51
N LEU A 20 39.66 8.74 -18.97
CA LEU A 20 40.57 9.76 -18.46
C LEU A 20 40.00 11.17 -18.71
N VAL A 21 39.52 11.45 -19.92
CA VAL A 21 38.88 12.73 -20.27
C VAL A 21 37.61 12.94 -19.47
N SER A 22 36.74 11.94 -19.37
CA SER A 22 35.51 12.04 -18.58
C SER A 22 35.77 12.23 -17.09
N LEU A 23 36.85 11.67 -16.54
CA LEU A 23 37.24 11.86 -15.15
C LEU A 23 37.86 13.23 -14.89
N ASP A 24 38.63 13.78 -15.85
CA ASP A 24 39.22 15.12 -15.75
C ASP A 24 38.14 16.22 -15.78
N GLU A 25 37.03 15.99 -16.48
CA GLU A 25 35.86 16.88 -16.46
C GLU A 25 35.05 16.81 -15.15
N ILE A 26 35.29 15.79 -14.33
CA ILE A 26 34.61 15.61 -13.05
C ILE A 26 35.46 16.23 -11.94
N GLU A 27 35.28 17.54 -11.73
CA GLU A 27 35.81 18.23 -10.55
C GLU A 27 35.10 17.74 -9.28
N VAL A 28 35.64 16.70 -8.65
CA VAL A 28 35.15 16.18 -7.36
C VAL A 28 35.41 17.21 -6.26
N PRO A 29 34.46 17.46 -5.34
CA PRO A 29 34.64 18.45 -4.28
C PRO A 29 35.84 18.12 -3.37
N SER A 30 36.72 19.10 -3.14
CA SER A 30 37.88 18.95 -2.26
C SER A 30 37.53 18.76 -0.77
N LYS A 31 36.32 19.17 -0.35
CA LYS A 31 35.77 18.92 0.99
C LYS A 31 34.50 18.08 0.88
N LEU A 32 34.55 16.87 1.44
CA LEU A 32 33.42 15.93 1.52
C LEU A 32 32.41 16.33 2.61
N SER A 33 31.90 17.56 2.56
CA SER A 33 30.74 17.94 3.37
C SER A 33 29.45 17.51 2.67
N LYS A 34 28.40 17.20 3.44
CA LYS A 34 27.09 16.84 2.89
C LYS A 34 26.59 17.87 1.87
N ASN A 35 26.73 19.16 2.17
CA ASN A 35 26.32 20.25 1.27
C ASN A 35 27.19 20.32 0.00
N SER A 36 28.49 20.04 0.12
CA SER A 36 29.40 20.03 -1.04
C SER A 36 29.04 18.91 -2.01
N ILE A 37 28.77 17.72 -1.48
CA ILE A 37 28.38 16.54 -2.26
C ILE A 37 27.00 16.78 -2.90
N GLU A 38 26.03 17.27 -2.14
CA GLU A 38 24.70 17.58 -2.64
C GLU A 38 24.75 18.58 -3.80
N LYS A 39 25.50 19.68 -3.63
CA LYS A 39 25.70 20.68 -4.68
C LYS A 39 26.37 20.10 -5.93
N PHE A 40 27.40 19.27 -5.76
CA PHE A 40 28.09 18.60 -6.86
C PHE A 40 27.16 17.66 -7.63
N CYS A 41 26.42 16.79 -6.93
CA CYS A 41 25.45 15.89 -7.54
C CYS A 41 24.41 16.67 -8.35
N PHE A 42 23.87 17.74 -7.79
CA PHE A 42 22.91 18.59 -8.50
C PHE A 42 23.52 19.29 -9.72
N GLN A 43 24.75 19.78 -9.63
CA GLN A 43 25.45 20.40 -10.75
C GLN A 43 25.70 19.42 -11.90
N LYS A 44 26.06 18.16 -11.60
CA LYS A 44 26.38 17.15 -12.63
C LYS A 44 25.16 16.34 -13.11
N ALA A 45 24.05 16.30 -12.38
CA ALA A 45 22.88 15.51 -12.75
C ALA A 45 22.17 16.01 -14.02
N SER A 46 22.00 15.14 -15.02
CA SER A 46 21.14 15.40 -16.19
C SER A 46 19.66 15.11 -15.92
N LEU A 47 19.37 14.26 -14.92
CA LEU A 47 18.04 13.83 -14.53
C LEU A 47 17.91 13.86 -13.01
N ILE A 48 16.81 14.40 -12.49
CA ILE A 48 16.55 14.50 -11.05
C ILE A 48 15.15 13.93 -10.77
N PHE A 49 15.09 12.95 -9.87
CA PHE A 49 13.83 12.43 -9.36
C PHE A 49 13.50 13.08 -8.01
N SER A 50 12.27 13.57 -7.88
CA SER A 50 11.74 14.11 -6.63
C SER A 50 10.23 13.93 -6.60
N THR A 51 9.63 13.92 -5.41
CA THR A 51 8.17 14.04 -5.30
C THR A 51 7.75 15.47 -5.65
N ALA A 52 6.53 15.64 -6.19
CA ALA A 52 6.00 16.96 -6.55
C ALA A 52 6.10 17.95 -5.38
N SER A 53 5.68 17.52 -4.17
CA SER A 53 5.72 18.34 -2.95
C SER A 53 7.12 18.73 -2.48
N ASN A 54 8.15 17.92 -2.76
CA ASN A 54 9.52 18.15 -2.29
C ASN A 54 10.40 18.78 -3.38
N SER A 55 9.86 18.93 -4.60
CA SER A 55 10.55 19.56 -5.74
C SER A 55 10.96 21.01 -5.47
N PHE A 56 10.28 21.74 -4.58
CA PHE A 56 10.66 23.11 -4.21
C PHE A 56 12.12 23.26 -3.74
N LYS A 57 12.73 22.19 -3.21
CA LYS A 57 14.15 22.18 -2.81
C LYS A 57 15.10 22.41 -3.99
N LEU A 58 14.64 22.12 -5.21
CA LEU A 58 15.40 22.35 -6.43
C LEU A 58 15.52 23.84 -6.77
N ASN A 59 14.68 24.73 -6.24
CA ASN A 59 14.87 26.18 -6.38
C ASN A 59 16.16 26.67 -5.69
N SER A 60 16.61 26.00 -4.64
CA SER A 60 17.87 26.31 -3.95
C SER A 60 19.10 25.94 -4.80
N VAL A 61 18.90 25.11 -5.82
CA VAL A 61 19.93 24.69 -6.75
C VAL A 61 19.93 25.65 -7.92
N LYS A 62 20.90 26.58 -7.94
CA LYS A 62 21.15 27.45 -9.11
C LYS A 62 21.61 26.58 -10.29
N LYS A 63 20.69 26.08 -11.10
CA LYS A 63 21.00 25.35 -12.33
C LYS A 63 20.16 25.86 -13.49
N ASN A 64 20.84 26.30 -14.53
CA ASN A 64 20.22 26.85 -15.74
C ASN A 64 19.95 25.78 -16.82
N SER A 65 20.04 24.48 -16.49
CA SER A 65 20.03 23.40 -17.51
C SER A 65 18.81 22.48 -17.46
N LEU A 66 17.90 22.65 -16.49
CA LEU A 66 16.68 21.84 -16.41
C LEU A 66 15.53 22.65 -16.97
N ASN A 67 15.11 22.32 -18.19
CA ASN A 67 14.07 23.03 -18.92
C ASN A 67 12.76 22.22 -19.07
N LEU A 68 12.79 20.92 -18.75
CA LEU A 68 11.65 20.01 -18.83
C LEU A 68 11.36 19.42 -17.45
N VAL A 69 10.10 19.47 -17.05
CA VAL A 69 9.58 18.64 -15.97
C VAL A 69 8.70 17.52 -16.51
N VAL A 70 8.90 16.32 -16.01
CA VAL A 70 8.00 15.19 -16.23
C VAL A 70 7.35 14.85 -14.90
N VAL A 71 6.02 14.86 -14.86
CA VAL A 71 5.24 14.46 -13.70
C VAL A 71 4.56 13.14 -14.05
N ASP A 72 5.05 12.07 -13.44
CA ASP A 72 4.37 10.77 -13.48
C ASP A 72 3.24 10.74 -12.44
N GLU A 73 2.22 9.91 -12.69
CA GLU A 73 1.00 9.81 -11.87
C GLU A 73 0.28 11.16 -11.64
N ALA A 74 0.28 12.03 -12.65
CA ALA A 74 -0.25 13.39 -12.57
C ALA A 74 -1.74 13.43 -12.15
N ALA A 75 -2.53 12.41 -12.48
CA ALA A 75 -3.94 12.27 -12.08
C ALA A 75 -4.13 12.12 -10.55
N GLN A 76 -3.08 11.72 -9.82
CA GLN A 76 -3.08 11.57 -8.37
C GLN A 76 -2.61 12.82 -7.61
N LEU A 77 -2.10 13.85 -8.30
CA LEU A 77 -1.67 15.07 -7.63
C LEU A 77 -2.87 15.95 -7.27
N LYS A 78 -2.81 16.56 -6.07
CA LYS A 78 -3.68 17.70 -5.79
C LYS A 78 -3.26 18.84 -6.71
N GLU A 79 -4.22 19.65 -7.13
CA GLU A 79 -3.95 20.84 -7.95
C GLU A 79 -2.84 21.71 -7.34
N CYS A 80 -2.88 21.96 -6.03
CA CYS A 80 -1.84 22.70 -5.32
C CYS A 80 -0.47 22.02 -5.30
N GLU A 81 -0.41 20.68 -5.34
CA GLU A 81 0.85 19.92 -5.39
C GLU A 81 1.45 19.92 -6.80
N SER A 82 0.62 19.94 -7.84
CA SER A 82 1.07 20.05 -9.24
C SER A 82 1.74 21.39 -9.55
N LEU A 83 1.38 22.46 -8.84
CA LEU A 83 2.00 23.78 -9.00
C LEU A 83 3.44 23.85 -8.50
N VAL A 84 3.80 23.06 -7.48
CA VAL A 84 5.14 23.10 -6.87
C VAL A 84 6.26 22.86 -7.90
N PRO A 85 6.23 21.79 -8.71
CA PRO A 85 7.26 21.58 -9.74
C PRO A 85 7.16 22.57 -10.92
N LEU A 86 5.97 23.12 -11.19
CA LEU A 86 5.76 24.09 -12.28
C LEU A 86 6.28 25.50 -11.91
N GLN A 87 6.50 25.77 -10.63
CA GLN A 87 7.10 27.01 -10.14
C GLN A 87 8.63 26.99 -10.14
N LEU A 88 9.26 25.90 -10.58
CA LEU A 88 10.71 25.81 -10.67
C LEU A 88 11.25 26.79 -11.70
N GLN A 89 12.27 27.55 -11.31
CA GLN A 89 12.92 28.51 -12.21
C GLN A 89 13.54 27.78 -13.40
N HIS A 90 13.46 28.39 -14.58
CA HIS A 90 14.03 27.91 -15.85
C HIS A 90 13.33 26.71 -16.52
N ILE A 91 12.26 26.16 -15.93
CA ILE A 91 11.44 25.16 -16.63
C ILE A 91 10.60 25.86 -17.70
N THR A 92 10.74 25.40 -18.94
CA THR A 92 10.00 25.92 -20.10
C THR A 92 8.93 24.94 -20.58
N HIS A 93 9.08 23.64 -20.27
CA HIS A 93 8.22 22.57 -20.77
C HIS A 93 7.78 21.67 -19.61
N ALA A 94 6.55 21.19 -19.67
CA ALA A 94 5.99 20.25 -18.70
C ALA A 94 5.27 19.11 -19.42
N LEU A 95 5.59 17.87 -19.07
CA LEU A 95 4.90 16.66 -19.48
C LEU A 95 4.19 16.05 -18.27
N LEU A 96 2.86 15.98 -18.31
CA LEU A 96 2.05 15.38 -17.26
C LEU A 96 1.54 14.03 -17.77
N VAL A 97 1.94 12.94 -17.11
CA VAL A 97 1.51 11.58 -17.43
C VAL A 97 0.67 11.07 -16.27
N GLY A 98 -0.55 10.60 -16.54
CA GLY A 98 -1.41 10.02 -15.52
C GLY A 98 -2.66 9.41 -16.12
N ASP A 99 -3.30 8.52 -15.36
CA ASP A 99 -4.53 7.84 -15.76
C ASP A 99 -5.72 8.37 -14.95
N GLU A 100 -6.63 9.09 -15.61
CA GLU A 100 -7.84 9.66 -15.02
C GLU A 100 -8.88 8.62 -14.58
N PHE A 101 -8.73 7.38 -15.04
CA PHE A 101 -9.53 6.23 -14.61
C PHE A 101 -8.94 5.50 -13.39
N GLN A 102 -7.76 5.91 -12.93
CA GLN A 102 -7.14 5.49 -11.66
C GLN A 102 -7.40 6.50 -10.53
N LEU A 103 -6.76 6.29 -9.38
CA LEU A 103 -7.12 6.98 -8.15
C LEU A 103 -6.96 8.51 -8.27
N PRO A 104 -7.95 9.29 -7.80
CA PRO A 104 -7.77 10.73 -7.68
C PRO A 104 -6.88 11.06 -6.49
N ALA A 105 -6.46 12.32 -6.41
CA ALA A 105 -5.68 12.83 -5.28
C ALA A 105 -6.34 12.54 -3.92
N THR A 106 -5.55 11.99 -3.00
CA THR A 106 -6.07 11.58 -1.68
C THR A 106 -6.21 12.79 -0.74
N ILE A 107 -7.44 13.03 -0.27
CA ILE A 107 -7.75 14.04 0.77
C ILE A 107 -8.11 13.32 2.07
N LYS A 108 -7.41 13.62 3.16
CA LYS A 108 -7.68 13.02 4.49
C LYS A 108 -8.87 13.71 5.16
N SER A 109 -9.87 12.94 5.58
CA SER A 109 -11.02 13.39 6.39
C SER A 109 -11.28 12.42 7.55
N LYS A 110 -12.25 12.71 8.42
CA LYS A 110 -12.69 11.79 9.50
C LYS A 110 -12.91 10.38 8.93
N SER A 111 -12.24 9.39 9.54
CA SER A 111 -12.14 8.02 9.03
C SER A 111 -13.11 7.09 9.77
N LYS A 112 -13.80 6.20 9.03
CA LYS A 112 -14.84 5.29 9.56
C LYS A 112 -14.26 3.89 9.77
N LYS A 113 -14.87 3.12 10.67
CA LYS A 113 -14.57 1.70 10.88
C LYS A 113 -15.84 0.90 11.15
N ASN A 114 -15.81 -0.40 10.84
CA ASN A 114 -16.88 -1.36 11.11
C ASN A 114 -16.28 -2.60 11.77
N THR A 115 -16.51 -2.72 13.09
CA THR A 115 -15.94 -3.80 13.91
C THR A 115 -16.43 -5.19 13.50
N VAL A 116 -17.65 -5.32 12.97
CA VAL A 116 -18.17 -6.61 12.50
C VAL A 116 -17.38 -7.09 11.29
N GLU A 117 -17.12 -6.20 10.34
CA GLU A 117 -16.28 -6.52 9.18
C GLU A 117 -14.84 -6.85 9.61
N VAL A 118 -14.27 -6.16 10.61
CA VAL A 118 -12.94 -6.50 11.15
C VAL A 118 -12.89 -7.95 11.62
N ILE A 119 -13.92 -8.41 12.34
CA ILE A 119 -14.02 -9.78 12.85
C ILE A 119 -14.12 -10.78 11.69
N VAL A 120 -15.00 -10.52 10.72
CA VAL A 120 -15.20 -11.37 9.54
C VAL A 120 -13.90 -11.49 8.72
N VAL A 121 -13.23 -10.37 8.45
CA VAL A 121 -11.97 -10.37 7.70
C VAL A 121 -10.90 -11.17 8.44
N THR A 122 -10.79 -10.98 9.75
CA THR A 122 -9.84 -11.73 10.59
C THR A 122 -10.12 -13.24 10.53
N GLN A 123 -11.40 -13.62 10.50
CA GLN A 123 -11.82 -15.02 10.37
C GLN A 123 -11.44 -15.63 9.03
N ILE A 124 -11.74 -14.94 7.92
CA ILE A 124 -11.36 -15.40 6.58
C ILE A 124 -9.85 -15.65 6.53
N ILE A 125 -9.04 -14.73 7.08
CA ILE A 125 -7.57 -14.89 7.13
C ILE A 125 -7.17 -16.10 7.97
N GLN A 126 -7.81 -16.33 9.12
CA GLN A 126 -7.55 -17.50 9.96
C GLN A 126 -7.93 -18.82 9.26
N MET A 127 -9.04 -18.84 8.51
CA MET A 127 -9.45 -20.00 7.70
C MET A 127 -8.44 -20.27 6.59
N LEU A 128 -8.02 -19.24 5.85
CA LEU A 128 -6.99 -19.34 4.82
C LEU A 128 -5.67 -19.85 5.39
N TYR A 129 -5.27 -19.37 6.57
CA TYR A 129 -4.06 -19.85 7.25
C TYR A 129 -4.15 -21.33 7.62
N LYS A 130 -5.28 -21.78 8.20
CA LYS A 130 -5.50 -23.20 8.52
C LYS A 130 -5.45 -24.09 7.27
N ALA A 131 -6.04 -23.63 6.16
CA ALA A 131 -5.99 -24.34 4.88
C ALA A 131 -4.56 -24.38 4.31
N TRP A 132 -3.84 -23.26 4.38
CA TRP A 132 -2.46 -23.15 3.95
C TRP A 132 -1.53 -24.11 4.71
N CYS A 133 -1.71 -24.28 6.03
CA CYS A 133 -0.90 -25.22 6.83
C CYS A 133 -0.91 -26.67 6.30
N LYS A 134 -1.93 -27.06 5.51
CA LYS A 134 -2.03 -28.39 4.90
C LYS A 134 -1.26 -28.51 3.58
N ASN A 135 -1.24 -27.44 2.76
CA ASN A 135 -0.70 -27.47 1.40
C ASN A 135 0.68 -26.81 1.27
N LYS A 136 1.04 -25.90 2.19
CA LYS A 136 2.34 -25.18 2.27
C LYS A 136 2.82 -24.47 0.99
N ASN A 137 1.92 -24.12 0.08
CA ASN A 137 2.26 -23.29 -1.09
C ASN A 137 2.34 -21.82 -0.70
N ASP A 138 3.29 -21.09 -1.26
CA ASP A 138 3.38 -19.65 -1.09
C ASP A 138 2.08 -18.97 -1.52
N ILE A 139 1.51 -18.17 -0.63
CA ILE A 139 0.29 -17.40 -0.86
C ILE A 139 0.43 -16.00 -0.31
N SER A 140 0.00 -15.04 -1.13
CA SER A 140 0.00 -13.63 -0.81
C SER A 140 -1.43 -13.11 -0.67
N ILE A 141 -1.71 -12.43 0.43
CA ILE A 141 -3.06 -11.96 0.78
C ILE A 141 -3.02 -10.46 1.00
N GLY A 142 -3.86 -9.72 0.29
CA GLY A 142 -4.10 -8.30 0.50
C GLY A 142 -5.45 -8.06 1.13
N VAL A 143 -5.50 -7.29 2.21
CA VAL A 143 -6.73 -6.73 2.77
C VAL A 143 -6.76 -5.26 2.42
N ILE A 144 -7.81 -4.83 1.73
CA ILE A 144 -7.98 -3.44 1.33
C ILE A 144 -9.26 -2.84 1.90
N SER A 145 -9.20 -1.56 2.27
CA SER A 145 -10.36 -0.82 2.74
C SER A 145 -10.28 0.66 2.34
N PRO A 146 -11.40 1.34 2.02
CA PRO A 146 -11.39 2.76 1.70
C PRO A 146 -11.08 3.66 2.91
N TYR A 147 -11.06 3.15 4.14
CA TYR A 147 -10.90 3.95 5.35
C TYR A 147 -9.68 3.51 6.17
N ASN A 148 -8.74 4.43 6.41
CA ASN A 148 -7.55 4.17 7.22
C ASN A 148 -7.85 3.70 8.66
N ALA A 149 -8.93 4.16 9.30
CA ALA A 149 -9.32 3.67 10.62
C ALA A 149 -9.71 2.18 10.59
N GLN A 150 -10.31 1.71 9.49
CA GLN A 150 -10.57 0.28 9.29
C GLN A 150 -9.26 -0.48 9.08
N VAL A 151 -8.35 0.03 8.25
CA VAL A 151 -7.01 -0.56 8.01
C VAL A 151 -6.28 -0.75 9.34
N SER A 152 -6.19 0.30 10.16
CA SER A 152 -5.55 0.22 11.47
C SER A 152 -6.25 -0.77 12.40
N SER A 153 -7.59 -0.81 12.41
CA SER A 153 -8.35 -1.75 13.27
C SER A 153 -8.11 -3.22 12.86
N ILE A 154 -7.97 -3.50 11.56
CA ILE A 154 -7.68 -4.86 11.07
C ILE A 154 -6.23 -5.23 11.39
N GLN A 155 -5.28 -4.31 11.16
CA GLN A 155 -3.86 -4.53 11.49
C GLN A 155 -3.67 -4.83 12.98
N GLU A 156 -4.28 -4.03 13.85
CA GLU A 156 -4.28 -4.23 15.29
C GLU A 156 -4.85 -5.60 15.66
N LYS A 157 -5.95 -6.01 15.02
CA LYS A 157 -6.59 -7.29 15.30
C LYS A 157 -5.77 -8.51 14.87
N LEU A 158 -5.05 -8.40 13.75
CA LEU A 158 -4.18 -9.47 13.25
C LEU A 158 -2.86 -9.54 14.03
N GLY A 159 -2.43 -8.43 14.63
CA GLY A 159 -1.13 -8.31 15.28
C GLY A 159 0.02 -8.61 14.32
N ARG A 160 1.15 -9.07 14.86
CA ARG A 160 2.35 -9.41 14.07
C ARG A 160 2.37 -10.86 13.56
N LYS A 161 1.26 -11.60 13.71
CA LYS A 161 1.20 -13.04 13.48
C LYS A 161 1.45 -13.44 12.03
N TYR A 162 1.07 -12.59 11.08
CA TYR A 162 1.16 -12.86 9.64
C TYR A 162 2.13 -11.92 8.90
N GLU A 163 3.03 -11.28 9.65
CA GLU A 163 4.07 -10.43 9.07
C GLU A 163 5.15 -11.27 8.38
N LYS A 164 5.78 -10.69 7.35
CA LYS A 164 6.73 -11.35 6.43
C LYS A 164 7.91 -12.02 7.14
N ASN A 165 8.26 -11.58 8.34
CA ASN A 165 9.41 -12.09 9.09
C ASN A 165 9.10 -13.31 9.97
N ASN A 166 7.82 -13.68 10.12
CA ASN A 166 7.39 -14.73 11.04
C ASN A 166 6.88 -16.00 10.35
N ASN A 167 6.42 -15.91 9.09
CA ASN A 167 5.87 -17.05 8.36
C ASN A 167 6.47 -17.17 6.96
N GLU A 168 7.25 -18.23 6.73
CA GLU A 168 7.73 -18.59 5.40
C GLU A 168 6.54 -19.09 4.56
N GLY A 169 6.09 -18.27 3.60
CA GLY A 169 5.10 -18.63 2.58
C GLY A 169 3.66 -18.13 2.79
N PHE A 170 3.29 -17.60 3.97
CA PHE A 170 1.96 -17.00 4.19
C PHE A 170 2.08 -15.53 4.58
N ARG A 171 1.76 -14.62 3.65
CA ARG A 171 1.97 -13.18 3.83
C ARG A 171 0.65 -12.42 3.76
N VAL A 172 0.37 -11.60 4.77
CA VAL A 172 -0.81 -10.72 4.79
C VAL A 172 -0.36 -9.26 4.79
N LYS A 173 -0.88 -8.47 3.84
CA LYS A 173 -0.72 -7.01 3.81
C LYS A 173 -2.09 -6.36 3.99
N VAL A 174 -2.18 -5.38 4.87
CA VAL A 174 -3.40 -4.59 5.06
C VAL A 174 -3.08 -3.15 4.71
N LYS A 175 -3.77 -2.56 3.73
CA LYS A 175 -3.61 -1.14 3.39
C LYS A 175 -4.94 -0.51 2.96
N SER A 176 -4.94 0.80 2.77
CA SER A 176 -6.06 1.45 2.08
C SER A 176 -6.08 1.08 0.59
N ILE A 177 -7.21 1.30 -0.08
CA ILE A 177 -7.29 1.21 -1.56
C ILE A 177 -6.17 2.06 -2.19
N ASP A 178 -6.03 3.30 -1.71
CA ASP A 178 -5.01 4.23 -2.19
C ASP A 178 -3.57 3.75 -1.93
N GLY A 179 -3.33 3.08 -0.79
CA GLY A 179 -2.01 2.49 -0.49
C GLY A 179 -1.70 1.19 -1.24
N PHE A 180 -2.67 0.63 -1.97
CA PHE A 180 -2.55 -0.62 -2.73
C PHE A 180 -2.38 -0.41 -4.24
N GLN A 181 -2.28 0.85 -4.70
CA GLN A 181 -2.09 1.13 -6.11
C GLN A 181 -0.77 0.54 -6.64
N GLY A 182 -0.82 -0.03 -7.85
CA GLY A 182 0.32 -0.73 -8.46
C GLY A 182 0.68 -2.08 -7.80
N GLY A 183 0.03 -2.45 -6.69
CA GLY A 183 0.19 -3.76 -6.07
C GLY A 183 -0.87 -4.75 -6.56
N GLU A 184 -0.54 -6.03 -6.47
CA GLU A 184 -1.46 -7.16 -6.64
C GLU A 184 -1.11 -8.26 -5.65
N GLU A 185 -2.09 -9.09 -5.27
CA GLU A 185 -1.87 -10.28 -4.45
C GLU A 185 -2.74 -11.44 -4.96
N ASP A 186 -2.39 -12.66 -4.54
CA ASP A 186 -3.08 -13.89 -4.95
C ASP A 186 -4.55 -13.87 -4.51
N VAL A 187 -4.79 -13.42 -3.27
CA VAL A 187 -6.11 -13.25 -2.68
C VAL A 187 -6.29 -11.83 -2.20
N ILE A 188 -7.40 -11.18 -2.55
CA ILE A 188 -7.78 -9.87 -2.01
C ILE A 188 -9.06 -9.99 -1.20
N ILE A 189 -9.08 -9.34 -0.04
CA ILE A 189 -10.25 -9.17 0.82
C ILE A 189 -10.56 -7.67 0.91
N ILE A 190 -11.71 -7.25 0.38
CA ILE A 190 -12.20 -5.87 0.45
C ILE A 190 -13.12 -5.71 1.65
N SER A 191 -12.80 -4.82 2.59
CA SER A 191 -13.72 -4.37 3.65
C SER A 191 -14.31 -3.02 3.29
N THR A 192 -15.62 -2.98 3.03
CA THR A 192 -16.34 -1.82 2.50
C THR A 192 -16.78 -0.81 3.57
N VAL A 193 -16.83 -1.22 4.84
CA VAL A 193 -17.08 -0.42 6.07
C VAL A 193 -18.49 0.15 6.21
N ARG A 194 -19.13 0.60 5.12
CA ARG A 194 -20.34 1.42 5.20
C ARG A 194 -21.58 0.55 5.41
N SER A 195 -22.23 0.77 6.55
CA SER A 195 -23.56 0.26 6.88
C SER A 195 -24.42 1.41 7.38
N ASN A 196 -25.47 1.78 6.63
CA ASN A 196 -26.40 2.85 7.03
C ASN A 196 -27.72 2.82 6.24
N ASN A 197 -28.78 3.35 6.85
CA ASN A 197 -30.12 3.43 6.24
C ASN A 197 -30.21 4.40 5.06
N GLY A 198 -29.31 5.39 4.98
CA GLY A 198 -29.26 6.34 3.86
C GLY A 198 -28.56 5.82 2.61
N HIS A 199 -28.11 4.55 2.61
CA HIS A 199 -27.46 3.89 1.47
C HIS A 199 -26.23 4.65 0.92
N ASN A 200 -25.60 5.47 1.77
CA ASN A 200 -24.45 6.26 1.40
C ASN A 200 -23.18 5.41 1.61
N ILE A 201 -22.37 5.29 0.56
CA ILE A 201 -21.17 4.47 0.53
C ILE A 201 -19.86 5.29 0.57
N GLY A 202 -19.97 6.63 0.58
CA GLY A 202 -18.83 7.56 0.69
C GLY A 202 -17.74 7.29 -0.32
N PHE A 203 -16.52 6.98 0.15
CA PHE A 203 -15.36 6.82 -0.73
C PHE A 203 -15.50 5.70 -1.78
N LEU A 204 -16.41 4.76 -1.58
CA LEU A 204 -16.72 3.71 -2.55
C LEU A 204 -17.60 4.20 -3.72
N SER A 205 -18.21 5.38 -3.63
CA SER A 205 -18.95 5.95 -4.77
C SER A 205 -18.03 6.48 -5.88
N ASN A 206 -16.73 6.55 -5.60
CA ASN A 206 -15.74 6.89 -6.60
C ASN A 206 -15.44 5.65 -7.47
N LYS A 207 -15.70 5.76 -8.77
CA LYS A 207 -15.56 4.65 -9.73
C LYS A 207 -14.12 4.18 -9.84
N GLN A 208 -13.16 5.10 -9.83
CA GLN A 208 -11.75 4.76 -9.95
C GLN A 208 -11.24 3.93 -8.77
N ARG A 209 -11.64 4.28 -7.54
CA ARG A 209 -11.38 3.48 -6.34
C ARG A 209 -11.99 2.09 -6.41
N THR A 210 -13.19 1.99 -6.96
CA THR A 210 -13.86 0.71 -7.18
C THR A 210 -13.07 -0.14 -8.19
N ASN A 211 -12.67 0.44 -9.33
CA ASN A 211 -11.87 -0.23 -10.35
C ASN A 211 -10.54 -0.74 -9.79
N VAL A 212 -9.81 0.11 -9.06
CA VAL A 212 -8.55 -0.29 -8.43
C VAL A 212 -8.79 -1.44 -7.46
N ALA A 213 -9.76 -1.31 -6.56
CA ALA A 213 -10.04 -2.33 -5.55
C ALA A 213 -10.38 -3.70 -6.16
N LEU A 214 -11.24 -3.73 -7.19
CA LEU A 214 -11.68 -4.98 -7.83
C LEU A 214 -10.58 -5.67 -8.65
N THR A 215 -9.58 -4.93 -9.11
CA THR A 215 -8.50 -5.43 -9.99
C THR A 215 -7.21 -5.80 -9.24
N ARG A 216 -7.20 -5.77 -7.90
CA ARG A 216 -5.98 -6.13 -7.13
C ARG A 216 -5.76 -7.64 -6.98
N ALA A 217 -6.77 -8.46 -7.29
CA ALA A 217 -6.77 -9.90 -7.05
C ALA A 217 -6.28 -10.68 -8.28
N ARG A 218 -5.32 -11.58 -8.10
CA ARG A 218 -4.87 -12.48 -9.18
C ARG A 218 -5.74 -13.72 -9.31
N PHE A 219 -6.16 -14.33 -8.20
CA PHE A 219 -6.91 -15.59 -8.22
C PHE A 219 -8.24 -15.53 -7.49
N CYS A 220 -8.33 -14.80 -6.37
CA CYS A 220 -9.55 -14.81 -5.56
C CYS A 220 -9.85 -13.43 -4.94
N LEU A 221 -11.12 -13.03 -5.05
CA LEU A 221 -11.62 -11.77 -4.50
C LEU A 221 -12.76 -12.06 -3.50
N TRP A 222 -12.58 -11.65 -2.25
CA TRP A 222 -13.60 -11.63 -1.20
C TRP A 222 -14.04 -10.21 -0.93
N ILE A 223 -15.35 -9.96 -0.87
CA ILE A 223 -15.92 -8.66 -0.54
C ILE A 223 -16.74 -8.81 0.73
N VAL A 224 -16.35 -8.07 1.77
CA VAL A 224 -17.02 -8.01 3.06
C VAL A 224 -17.72 -6.65 3.20
N GLY A 225 -19.04 -6.67 3.40
CA GLY A 225 -19.82 -5.44 3.43
C GLY A 225 -21.29 -5.62 3.75
N ASP A 226 -21.95 -4.50 3.99
CA ASP A 226 -23.40 -4.43 4.19
C ASP A 226 -24.12 -4.44 2.83
N ALA A 227 -24.68 -5.60 2.49
CA ALA A 227 -25.35 -5.81 1.20
C ALA A 227 -26.56 -4.90 0.98
N LYS A 228 -27.26 -4.49 2.06
CA LYS A 228 -28.42 -3.60 1.97
C LYS A 228 -27.98 -2.17 1.62
N THR A 229 -26.88 -1.71 2.20
CA THR A 229 -26.29 -0.39 1.97
C THR A 229 -25.68 -0.32 0.58
N LEU A 230 -24.90 -1.32 0.18
CA LEU A 230 -24.27 -1.38 -1.15
C LEU A 230 -25.32 -1.59 -2.26
N GLY A 231 -26.23 -2.56 -2.09
CA GLY A 231 -27.24 -2.93 -3.08
C GLY A 231 -28.30 -1.86 -3.35
N LYS A 232 -28.49 -0.91 -2.42
CA LYS A 232 -29.40 0.23 -2.60
C LYS A 232 -28.66 1.54 -2.90
N SER A 233 -27.34 1.51 -2.99
CA SER A 233 -26.57 2.67 -3.44
C SER A 233 -26.80 2.90 -4.94
N ASN A 234 -26.81 4.16 -5.37
CA ASN A 234 -26.85 4.50 -6.79
C ASN A 234 -25.43 4.48 -7.37
N SER A 235 -24.79 3.30 -7.35
CA SER A 235 -23.41 3.10 -7.81
C SER A 235 -23.21 1.70 -8.38
N GLU A 236 -22.03 1.44 -8.94
CA GLU A 236 -21.60 0.16 -9.49
C GLU A 236 -21.68 -0.98 -8.44
N TRP A 237 -21.59 -0.66 -7.16
CA TRP A 237 -21.73 -1.63 -6.07
C TRP A 237 -23.08 -2.32 -6.04
N ARG A 238 -24.15 -1.67 -6.54
CA ARG A 238 -25.44 -2.33 -6.70
C ARG A 238 -25.35 -3.48 -7.71
N ASP A 239 -24.71 -3.22 -8.84
CA ASP A 239 -24.59 -4.19 -9.92
C ASP A 239 -23.65 -5.33 -9.52
N ILE A 240 -22.56 -5.03 -8.78
CA ILE A 240 -21.67 -6.03 -8.18
C ILE A 240 -22.43 -6.97 -7.24
N ILE A 241 -23.33 -6.45 -6.39
CA ILE A 241 -24.14 -7.29 -5.49
C ILE A 241 -25.12 -8.16 -6.27
N ASN A 242 -25.75 -7.62 -7.30
CA ASN A 242 -26.69 -8.37 -8.15
C ASN A 242 -25.98 -9.47 -8.94
N ASP A 243 -24.82 -9.17 -9.52
CA ASP A 243 -23.96 -10.13 -10.19
C ASP A 243 -23.53 -11.26 -9.23
N ALA A 244 -23.07 -10.92 -8.02
CA ALA A 244 -22.68 -11.92 -7.03
C ALA A 244 -23.82 -12.86 -6.63
N LYS A 245 -25.05 -12.33 -6.50
CA LYS A 245 -26.25 -13.16 -6.25
C LYS A 245 -26.56 -14.07 -7.43
N THR A 246 -26.48 -13.54 -8.65
CA THR A 246 -26.74 -14.30 -9.89
C THR A 246 -25.76 -15.45 -10.04
N ARG A 247 -24.47 -15.23 -9.73
CA ARG A 247 -23.42 -16.24 -9.74
C ARG A 247 -23.40 -17.15 -8.50
N GLN A 248 -24.39 -17.04 -7.61
CA GLN A 248 -24.48 -17.80 -6.36
C GLN A 248 -23.23 -17.68 -5.46
N CYS A 249 -22.52 -16.56 -5.53
CA CYS A 249 -21.34 -16.27 -4.71
C CYS A 249 -21.61 -15.15 -3.68
N PHE A 250 -22.88 -14.99 -3.29
CA PHE A 250 -23.32 -14.10 -2.24
C PHE A 250 -23.66 -14.91 -0.98
N PHE A 251 -23.00 -14.63 0.14
CA PHE A 251 -23.17 -15.37 1.40
C PHE A 251 -23.58 -14.43 2.53
N ASN A 252 -24.72 -14.71 3.17
CA ASN A 252 -25.14 -13.99 4.36
C ASN A 252 -24.48 -14.61 5.61
N VAL A 253 -23.69 -13.80 6.32
CA VAL A 253 -23.00 -14.18 7.55
C VAL A 253 -23.98 -14.58 8.66
N GLU A 254 -25.15 -13.96 8.74
CA GLU A 254 -26.15 -14.25 9.78
C GLU A 254 -26.86 -15.59 9.57
N GLU A 255 -26.97 -16.04 8.32
CA GLU A 255 -27.66 -17.28 7.94
C GLU A 255 -26.70 -18.47 7.83
N ASN A 256 -25.39 -18.21 7.64
CA ASN A 256 -24.40 -19.25 7.54
C ASN A 256 -24.01 -19.78 8.93
N LYS A 257 -24.65 -20.88 9.35
CA LYS A 257 -24.44 -21.54 10.65
C LYS A 257 -22.97 -21.91 10.92
N GLU A 258 -22.19 -22.22 9.88
CA GLU A 258 -20.78 -22.60 10.01
C GLU A 258 -19.90 -21.39 10.37
N LEU A 259 -20.06 -20.28 9.63
CA LEU A 259 -19.40 -19.00 9.94
C LEU A 259 -19.91 -18.41 11.26
N ALA A 260 -21.21 -18.53 11.56
CA ALA A 260 -21.79 -18.09 12.82
C ALA A 260 -21.28 -18.90 14.03
N ASN A 261 -21.03 -20.20 13.86
CA ASN A 261 -20.45 -21.06 14.88
C ASN A 261 -18.96 -20.74 15.10
N GLU A 262 -18.18 -20.50 14.04
CA GLU A 262 -16.80 -20.01 14.17
C GLU A 262 -16.74 -18.60 14.78
N MET A 263 -17.72 -17.72 14.48
CA MET A 263 -17.88 -16.42 15.13
C MET A 263 -18.17 -16.51 16.63
N ARG A 264 -19.02 -17.44 17.05
CA ARG A 264 -19.26 -17.72 18.47
C ARG A 264 -18.00 -18.23 19.15
N MET A 265 -17.29 -19.17 18.52
CA MET A 265 -16.04 -19.69 19.06
C MET A 265 -15.01 -18.59 19.25
N ILE A 266 -14.84 -17.67 18.29
CA ILE A 266 -13.84 -16.58 18.39
C ILE A 266 -14.20 -15.54 19.45
N LYS A 267 -15.49 -15.27 19.70
CA LYS A 267 -15.90 -14.50 20.89
C LYS A 267 -15.44 -15.20 22.18
N THR A 268 -15.59 -16.52 22.25
CA THR A 268 -15.11 -17.32 23.37
C THR A 268 -13.57 -17.29 23.49
N TRP A 269 -12.82 -17.41 22.39
CA TRP A 269 -11.35 -17.31 22.39
C TRP A 269 -10.85 -15.93 22.85
N GLN A 270 -11.46 -14.83 22.41
CA GLN A 270 -11.12 -13.49 22.92
C GLN A 270 -11.38 -13.36 24.42
N ILE A 271 -12.48 -13.93 24.92
CA ILE A 271 -12.76 -13.97 26.35
C ILE A 271 -11.70 -14.81 27.07
N CYS A 272 -11.24 -15.92 26.48
CA CYS A 272 -10.17 -16.76 27.04
C CYS A 272 -8.82 -16.04 27.06
N ASP A 273 -8.44 -15.32 26.01
CA ASP A 273 -7.20 -14.53 25.96
C ASP A 273 -7.21 -13.42 27.01
N ILE A 274 -8.32 -12.68 27.13
CA ILE A 274 -8.52 -11.66 28.18
C ILE A 274 -8.46 -12.31 29.57
N LYS A 275 -9.09 -13.48 29.76
CA LYS A 275 -9.01 -14.22 31.04
C LYS A 275 -7.58 -14.65 31.36
N GLN A 276 -6.79 -15.09 30.39
CA GLN A 276 -5.39 -15.44 30.60
C GLN A 276 -4.54 -14.22 30.96
N GLU A 277 -4.82 -13.06 30.39
CA GLU A 277 -4.12 -11.81 30.70
C GLU A 277 -4.47 -11.32 32.11
N ILE A 278 -5.74 -11.41 32.51
CA ILE A 278 -6.19 -11.16 33.90
C ILE A 278 -5.52 -12.13 34.88
N LEU A 279 -5.49 -13.44 34.59
CA LEU A 279 -4.83 -14.44 35.43
C LEU A 279 -3.32 -14.21 35.58
N LYS A 280 -2.67 -13.67 34.55
CA LYS A 280 -1.25 -13.28 34.62
C LYS A 280 -1.06 -12.06 35.53
N LEU A 281 -1.94 -11.06 35.45
CA LEU A 281 -1.90 -9.88 36.31
C LEU A 281 -2.19 -10.23 37.78
N ASP A 282 -3.14 -11.12 38.04
CA ASP A 282 -3.45 -11.60 39.39
C ASP A 282 -2.28 -12.36 40.02
N ASN A 283 -1.58 -13.20 39.24
CA ASN A 283 -0.38 -13.89 39.70
C ASN A 283 0.79 -12.93 40.00
N ILE A 284 0.93 -11.84 39.23
CA ILE A 284 1.95 -10.82 39.48
C ILE A 284 1.61 -10.02 40.76
N TYR A 285 0.34 -9.70 40.98
CA TYR A 285 -0.11 -9.03 42.19
C TYR A 285 0.10 -9.88 43.44
N ASN A 286 -0.26 -11.17 43.37
CA ASN A 286 -0.09 -12.09 44.50
C ASN A 286 1.38 -12.38 44.82
N ASN A 287 2.26 -12.53 43.81
CA ASN A 287 3.68 -12.76 44.05
C ASN A 287 4.40 -11.53 44.65
N ASN A 288 3.90 -10.31 44.43
CA ASN A 288 4.46 -9.10 45.04
C ASN A 288 4.03 -8.89 46.51
N HIS A 289 3.00 -9.58 46.99
CA HIS A 289 2.56 -9.50 48.39
C HIS A 289 3.20 -10.54 49.32
N TYR A 290 3.77 -11.62 48.79
CA TYR A 290 4.48 -12.65 49.58
C TYR A 290 6.02 -12.49 49.64
N GLY A 291 6.58 -11.46 48.99
CA GLY A 291 8.01 -11.16 48.97
C GLY A 291 8.48 -10.06 49.96
N ARG A 292 7.61 -9.61 50.87
CA ARG A 292 7.95 -8.67 51.94
C ARG A 292 7.60 -9.28 53.30
N VAL A 293 8.44 -10.19 53.76
CA VAL A 293 8.69 -10.47 55.19
C VAL A 293 10.19 -10.59 55.36
#